data_AF-A0A3B0Z582-F1
#
_entry.id   AF-A0A3B0Z582-F1
#
_cell.length_a   1.000
_cell.length_b   1.000
_cell.length_c   1.000
_cell.angle_alpha   90.00
_cell.angle_beta   90.00
_cell.angle_gamma   90.00
#
_symmetry.space_group_name_H-M   'P 1'
#
loop_
_entity.id
_entity.type
_entity.pdbx_description
1 polymer ?
#
loop_
_entity_poly.entity_id
_entity_poly.type
_entity_poly.pdbx_seq_one_letter_code
_entity_poly.pdbx_strand_id
1 'polypeptide(L)'
;PKVVTLPLIVLAVPSVIAGGYFIEPMLFGDFFGGSIHVSPENDTLGIVGEYYTSMVGFVAHAFAGPAIYLAAAGVGTAWFFYMKRRDIPGKIQKTFKPINTILEKNYGFDRFNEVFFAGGSRMLGRFFWKVGDVMVIDGIMVNGTANAVGWIAAKIRGIQTGYLYHYAFSMIIGLLLLLSWILLK
;
A
#
# COMPACT_ATOMS: atom_id res chain seq x y z
N PRO A 1 -32.15 6.09 17.51
CA PRO A 1 -31.91 5.06 18.56
C PRO A 1 -30.81 5.55 19.52
N LYS A 2 -30.90 5.23 20.82
CA LYS A 2 -29.97 5.78 21.85
C LYS A 2 -28.50 5.47 21.57
N VAL A 3 -28.23 4.35 20.88
CA VAL A 3 -26.87 3.92 20.46
C VAL A 3 -26.18 4.86 19.47
N VAL A 4 -26.92 5.73 18.76
CA VAL A 4 -26.33 6.72 17.84
C VAL A 4 -26.35 8.13 18.43
N THR A 5 -27.46 8.52 19.06
CA THR A 5 -27.62 9.87 19.61
C THR A 5 -26.68 10.14 20.78
N LEU A 6 -26.45 9.14 21.64
CA LEU A 6 -25.63 9.31 22.82
C LEU A 6 -24.14 9.55 22.45
N PRO A 7 -23.47 8.74 21.60
CA PRO A 7 -22.09 9.04 21.18
C PRO A 7 -21.94 10.39 20.49
N LEU A 8 -22.89 10.79 19.63
CA LEU A 8 -22.82 12.09 18.94
C LEU A 8 -22.89 13.27 19.91
N ILE A 9 -23.78 13.20 20.91
CA ILE A 9 -23.88 14.24 21.95
C ILE A 9 -22.61 14.26 22.81
N VAL A 10 -22.12 13.09 23.22
CA VAL A 10 -20.91 12.95 24.02
C VAL A 10 -19.66 13.44 23.28
N LEU A 11 -19.62 13.38 21.94
CA LEU A 11 -18.53 13.98 21.15
C LEU A 11 -18.72 15.49 20.95
N ALA A 12 -19.95 15.95 20.70
CA ALA A 12 -20.22 17.36 20.43
C ALA A 12 -19.90 18.28 21.63
N VAL A 13 -20.21 17.85 22.86
CA VAL A 13 -19.99 18.66 24.07
C VAL A 13 -18.49 18.96 24.30
N PRO A 14 -17.59 17.96 24.35
CA PRO A 14 -16.15 18.21 24.41
C PRO A 14 -15.62 18.97 23.19
N SER A 15 -16.12 18.75 21.97
CA SER A 15 -15.64 19.50 20.80
C SER A 15 -15.81 21.01 20.94
N VAL A 16 -16.88 21.47 21.59
CA VAL A 16 -17.12 22.90 21.85
C VAL A 16 -16.26 23.42 23.01
N ILE A 17 -16.12 22.63 24.08
CA ILE A 17 -15.46 23.06 25.32
C ILE A 17 -13.93 22.97 25.22
N ALA A 18 -13.41 21.95 24.52
CA ALA A 18 -11.98 21.64 24.47
C ALA A 18 -11.16 22.80 23.91
N GLY A 19 -11.67 23.50 22.89
CA GLY A 19 -11.02 24.68 22.32
C GLY A 19 -10.81 25.78 23.37
N GLY A 20 -11.76 26.02 24.26
CA GLY A 20 -11.62 27.04 25.30
C GLY A 20 -10.72 26.62 26.47
N TYR A 21 -10.82 25.36 26.89
CA TYR A 21 -10.07 24.85 28.04
C TYR A 21 -8.60 24.57 27.73
N PHE A 22 -8.30 24.07 26.53
CA PHE A 22 -6.94 23.62 26.19
C PHE A 22 -6.10 24.65 25.43
N ILE A 23 -6.69 25.70 24.83
CA ILE A 23 -5.94 26.64 23.97
C ILE A 23 -4.71 27.24 24.67
N GLU A 24 -4.87 27.70 25.90
CA GLU A 24 -3.80 28.34 26.65
C GLU A 24 -2.70 27.36 27.09
N PRO A 25 -2.99 26.28 27.83
CA PRO A 25 -1.94 25.34 28.23
C PRO A 25 -1.27 24.67 27.02
N MET A 26 -2.01 24.39 25.95
CA MET A 26 -1.53 23.67 24.77
C MET A 26 -0.69 24.52 23.81
N LEU A 27 -1.07 25.78 23.57
CA LEU A 27 -0.39 26.64 22.60
C LEU A 27 0.64 27.56 23.25
N PHE A 28 0.40 28.01 24.48
CA PHE A 28 1.22 29.03 25.14
C PHE A 28 1.82 28.55 26.48
N GLY A 29 1.45 27.36 26.94
CA GLY A 29 1.97 26.73 28.15
C GLY A 29 2.94 25.58 27.86
N ASP A 30 3.26 24.82 28.91
CA ASP A 30 4.22 23.71 28.85
C ASP A 30 3.54 22.33 28.67
N PHE A 31 2.35 22.29 28.04
CA PHE A 31 1.57 21.05 27.93
C PHE A 31 2.31 19.92 27.20
N PHE A 32 3.14 20.27 26.22
CA PHE A 32 3.96 19.32 25.48
C PHE A 32 5.37 19.14 26.06
N GLY A 33 5.74 19.90 27.09
CA GLY A 33 7.11 19.88 27.63
C GLY A 33 8.15 20.11 26.54
N GLY A 34 9.21 19.29 26.57
CA GLY A 34 10.24 19.25 25.52
C GLY A 34 9.95 18.34 24.32
N SER A 35 8.73 17.81 24.14
CA SER A 35 8.43 16.87 23.05
C SER A 35 8.33 17.52 21.67
N ILE A 36 8.03 18.82 21.64
CA ILE A 36 7.96 19.62 20.42
C ILE A 36 9.06 20.68 20.50
N HIS A 37 10.08 20.53 19.65
CA HIS A 37 11.14 21.54 19.53
C HIS A 37 10.81 22.49 18.37
N VAL A 38 10.69 23.78 18.69
CA VAL A 38 10.50 24.86 17.72
C VAL A 38 11.77 25.70 17.70
N SER A 39 12.40 25.83 16.54
CA SER A 39 13.57 26.70 16.38
C SER A 39 13.13 28.18 16.49
N PRO A 40 13.94 29.07 17.09
CA PRO A 40 13.58 30.48 17.30
C PRO A 40 13.14 31.21 16.01
N GLU A 41 13.69 30.82 14.86
CA GLU A 41 13.36 31.42 13.57
C GLU A 41 11.95 31.08 13.08
N ASN A 42 11.35 30.00 13.60
CA ASN A 42 10.04 29.50 13.20
C ASN A 42 8.99 29.65 14.32
N ASP A 43 9.29 30.38 15.39
CA ASP A 43 8.40 30.54 16.54
C ASP A 43 7.27 31.55 16.28
N THR A 44 6.42 31.20 15.32
CA THR A 44 5.21 31.95 14.99
C THR A 44 4.18 31.93 16.11
N LEU A 45 4.18 30.89 16.94
CA LEU A 45 3.25 30.75 18.07
C LEU A 45 3.65 31.64 19.26
N GLY A 46 4.96 31.77 19.54
CA GLY A 46 5.47 32.70 20.54
C GLY A 46 5.05 34.15 20.23
N ILE A 47 5.17 34.56 18.97
CA ILE A 47 4.72 35.90 18.50
C ILE A 47 3.21 36.07 18.71
N VAL A 48 2.39 35.07 18.37
CA VAL A 48 0.94 35.13 18.59
C VAL A 48 0.59 35.17 20.08
N GLY A 49 1.37 34.49 20.91
CA GLY A 49 1.24 34.48 22.37
C GLY A 49 1.38 35.86 23.00
N GLU A 50 2.23 36.73 22.45
CA GLU A 50 2.40 38.11 22.93
C GLU A 50 1.11 38.95 22.84
N TYR A 51 0.26 38.66 21.85
CA TYR A 51 -1.01 39.35 21.62
C TYR A 51 -2.21 38.58 22.19
N TYR A 52 -2.00 37.38 22.72
CA TYR A 52 -3.06 36.58 23.30
C TYR A 52 -3.40 37.10 24.70
N THR A 53 -4.63 37.60 24.87
CA THR A 53 -5.10 38.11 26.18
C THR A 53 -6.04 37.13 26.89
N SER A 54 -6.99 36.54 26.16
CA SER A 54 -7.95 35.58 26.70
C SER A 54 -8.66 34.83 25.58
N MET A 55 -9.29 33.70 25.89
CA MET A 55 -10.14 32.94 24.96
C MET A 55 -11.20 33.83 24.29
N VAL A 56 -11.91 34.65 25.07
CA VAL A 56 -12.97 35.52 24.55
C VAL A 56 -12.39 36.61 23.66
N GLY A 57 -11.25 37.19 24.05
CA GLY A 57 -10.53 38.17 23.25
C GLY A 57 -10.05 37.59 21.91
N PHE A 58 -9.56 36.35 21.92
CA PHE A 58 -9.11 35.65 20.72
C PHE A 58 -10.27 35.35 19.76
N VAL A 59 -11.41 34.89 20.29
CA VAL A 59 -12.64 34.70 19.48
C VAL A 59 -13.16 36.02 18.93
N ALA A 60 -13.15 37.09 19.73
CA ALA A 60 -13.56 38.41 19.27
C ALA A 60 -12.63 38.94 18.16
N HIS A 61 -11.33 38.71 18.28
CA HIS A 61 -10.34 39.08 17.27
C HIS A 61 -10.60 38.38 15.92
N ALA A 62 -11.11 37.14 15.93
CA ALA A 62 -11.48 36.44 14.70
C ALA A 62 -12.50 37.20 13.85
N PHE A 63 -13.37 38.01 14.46
CA PHE A 63 -14.33 38.88 13.76
C PHE A 63 -13.73 40.15 13.16
N ALA A 64 -12.52 40.53 13.59
CA ALA A 64 -11.78 41.63 12.98
C ALA A 64 -11.07 41.18 11.68
N GLY A 65 -10.79 39.89 11.53
CA GLY A 65 -10.09 39.32 10.39
C GLY A 65 -11.02 38.89 9.24
N PRO A 66 -10.49 38.78 8.00
CA PRO A 66 -11.28 38.34 6.85
C PRO A 66 -11.64 36.84 6.90
N ALA A 67 -10.91 36.04 7.69
CA ALA A 67 -11.03 34.58 7.71
C ALA A 67 -12.46 34.10 8.06
N ILE A 68 -13.10 34.66 9.09
CA ILE A 68 -14.45 34.24 9.48
C ILE A 68 -15.48 34.58 8.39
N TYR A 69 -15.32 35.72 7.72
CA TYR A 69 -16.22 36.14 6.66
C TYR A 69 -16.04 35.31 5.39
N LEU A 70 -14.82 34.95 5.04
CA LEU A 70 -14.55 34.03 3.92
C LEU A 70 -15.11 32.64 4.19
N ALA A 71 -14.96 32.13 5.43
CA ALA A 71 -15.56 30.85 5.83
C ALA A 71 -17.09 30.91 5.76
N ALA A 72 -17.70 31.96 6.32
CA ALA A 72 -19.15 32.18 6.26
C ALA A 72 -19.66 32.34 4.81
N ALA A 73 -18.91 33.05 3.96
CA ALA A 73 -19.22 33.18 2.53
C ALA A 73 -19.13 31.83 1.81
N GLY A 74 -18.17 30.98 2.16
CA GLY A 74 -18.06 29.60 1.66
C GLY A 74 -19.30 28.78 2.01
N VAL A 75 -19.71 28.79 3.28
CA VAL A 75 -20.93 28.11 3.75
C VAL A 75 -22.17 28.66 3.08
N GLY A 76 -22.30 29.98 2.99
CA GLY A 76 -23.44 30.64 2.33
C GLY A 76 -23.53 30.32 0.84
N THR A 77 -22.39 30.29 0.15
CA THR A 77 -22.31 29.91 -1.27
C THR A 77 -22.70 28.45 -1.48
N ALA A 78 -22.19 27.54 -0.63
CA ALA A 78 -22.55 26.13 -0.67
C ALA A 78 -24.05 25.93 -0.41
N TRP A 79 -24.61 26.58 0.62
CA TRP A 79 -26.04 26.56 0.90
C TRP A 79 -26.85 27.03 -0.31
N PHE A 80 -26.46 28.14 -0.93
CA PHE A 80 -27.16 28.66 -2.11
C PHE A 80 -27.11 27.69 -3.29
N PHE A 81 -25.96 27.09 -3.59
CA PHE A 81 -25.78 26.14 -4.69
C PHE A 81 -26.52 24.81 -4.46
N TYR A 82 -26.55 24.30 -3.22
CA TYR A 82 -27.11 22.97 -2.93
C TYR A 82 -28.56 22.98 -2.43
N MET A 83 -29.06 24.09 -1.89
CA MET A 83 -30.44 24.21 -1.42
C MET A 83 -31.31 25.06 -2.35
N LYS A 84 -30.83 26.20 -2.87
CA LYS A 84 -31.67 27.15 -3.63
C LYS A 84 -31.52 27.03 -5.15
N ARG A 85 -30.30 26.93 -5.67
CA ARG A 85 -29.98 26.88 -7.11
C ARG A 85 -29.12 25.67 -7.47
N ARG A 86 -29.76 24.50 -7.38
CA ARG A 86 -29.17 23.19 -7.69
C ARG A 86 -28.70 23.02 -9.14
N ASP A 87 -29.10 23.91 -10.05
CA ASP A 87 -28.65 23.92 -11.43
C ASP A 87 -27.20 24.41 -11.60
N ILE A 88 -26.68 25.18 -10.65
CA ILE A 88 -25.37 25.83 -10.76
C ILE A 88 -24.20 24.83 -10.67
N PRO A 89 -24.13 23.91 -9.67
CA PRO A 89 -23.04 22.95 -9.59
C PRO A 89 -22.85 22.11 -10.86
N GLY A 90 -23.97 21.65 -11.46
CA GLY A 90 -23.92 20.87 -12.70
C GLY A 90 -23.43 21.68 -13.91
N LYS A 91 -23.71 22.98 -13.96
CA LYS A 91 -23.18 23.88 -15.00
C LYS A 91 -21.68 24.11 -14.80
N ILE A 92 -21.25 24.39 -13.58
CA ILE A 92 -19.83 24.56 -13.22
C ILE A 92 -19.04 23.29 -13.56
N GLN A 93 -19.57 22.11 -13.22
CA GLN A 93 -18.95 20.82 -13.57
C GLN A 93 -18.76 20.65 -15.07
N LYS A 94 -19.77 21.01 -15.89
CA LYS A 94 -19.68 20.93 -17.35
C LYS A 94 -18.64 21.89 -17.93
N THR A 95 -18.58 23.13 -17.43
CA THR A 95 -17.63 24.14 -17.91
C THR A 95 -16.20 23.82 -17.48
N PHE A 96 -15.99 23.42 -16.23
CA PHE A 96 -14.68 23.12 -15.65
C PHE A 96 -14.39 21.62 -15.57
N LYS A 97 -14.92 20.85 -16.53
CA LYS A 97 -14.84 19.38 -16.56
C LYS A 97 -13.41 18.84 -16.35
N PRO A 98 -12.34 19.40 -16.95
CA PRO A 98 -10.99 18.88 -16.72
C PRO A 98 -10.56 18.99 -15.26
N ILE A 99 -10.78 20.14 -14.63
CA ILE A 99 -10.41 20.40 -13.23
C ILE A 99 -11.26 19.53 -12.30
N ASN A 100 -12.57 19.51 -12.52
CA ASN A 100 -13.48 18.68 -11.74
C ASN A 100 -13.11 17.19 -11.86
N THR A 101 -12.74 16.69 -13.03
CA THR A 101 -12.31 15.29 -13.21
C THR A 101 -11.04 14.97 -12.41
N ILE A 102 -10.09 15.90 -12.32
CA ILE A 102 -8.86 15.73 -11.51
C ILE A 102 -9.23 15.63 -10.04
N LEU A 103 -10.07 16.55 -9.54
CA LEU A 103 -10.50 16.58 -8.15
C LEU A 103 -11.34 15.34 -7.79
N GLU A 104 -12.27 14.93 -8.66
CA GLU A 104 -13.10 13.72 -8.47
C GLU A 104 -12.29 12.43 -8.48
N LYS A 105 -11.14 12.41 -9.17
CA LYS A 105 -10.22 11.26 -9.20
C LYS A 105 -9.15 11.33 -8.11
N ASN A 106 -9.33 12.13 -7.06
CA ASN A 106 -8.33 12.31 -5.99
C ASN A 106 -6.94 12.64 -6.55
N TYR A 107 -6.89 13.53 -7.54
CA TYR A 107 -5.68 13.91 -8.30
C TYR A 107 -5.01 12.76 -9.09
N GLY A 108 -5.66 11.60 -9.17
CA GLY A 108 -5.12 10.41 -9.83
C GLY A 108 -4.18 9.57 -8.95
N PHE A 109 -3.97 9.94 -7.69
CA PHE A 109 -3.07 9.20 -6.79
C PHE A 109 -3.55 7.78 -6.53
N ASP A 110 -4.86 7.58 -6.31
CA ASP A 110 -5.43 6.25 -6.10
C ASP A 110 -5.22 5.36 -7.33
N ARG A 111 -5.48 5.92 -8.52
CA ARG A 111 -5.31 5.20 -9.79
C ARG A 111 -3.86 4.86 -10.04
N PHE A 112 -2.95 5.78 -9.74
CA PHE A 112 -1.51 5.52 -9.82
C PHE A 112 -1.12 4.37 -8.90
N ASN A 113 -1.55 4.41 -7.63
CA ASN A 113 -1.25 3.35 -6.68
C ASN A 113 -1.79 1.98 -7.12
N GLU A 114 -3.03 1.94 -7.62
CA GLU A 114 -3.67 0.73 -8.10
C GLU A 114 -2.93 0.13 -9.32
N VAL A 115 -2.55 0.96 -10.29
CA VAL A 115 -1.92 0.50 -11.53
C VAL A 115 -0.44 0.18 -11.31
N PHE A 116 0.30 1.10 -10.70
CA PHE A 116 1.75 1.01 -10.57
C PHE A 116 2.14 0.00 -9.48
N PHE A 117 1.69 0.22 -8.24
CA PHE A 117 2.06 -0.66 -7.13
C PHE A 117 1.25 -1.95 -7.15
N ALA A 118 -0.08 -1.88 -6.99
CA ALA A 118 -0.87 -3.11 -6.88
C ALA A 118 -0.89 -3.92 -8.19
N GLY A 119 -0.96 -3.26 -9.35
CA GLY A 119 -0.85 -3.90 -10.66
C GLY A 119 0.54 -4.47 -10.91
N GLY A 120 1.58 -3.68 -10.67
CA GLY A 120 2.98 -4.09 -10.83
C GLY A 120 3.35 -5.29 -9.95
N SER A 121 3.01 -5.25 -8.66
CA SER A 121 3.26 -6.36 -7.73
C SER A 121 2.53 -7.63 -8.13
N ARG A 122 1.27 -7.54 -8.59
CA ARG A 122 0.52 -8.71 -9.10
C ARG A 122 1.14 -9.29 -10.36
N MET A 123 1.62 -8.44 -11.27
CA MET A 123 2.30 -8.88 -12.49
C MET A 123 3.60 -9.61 -12.17
N LEU A 124 4.44 -9.02 -11.31
CA LEU A 124 5.70 -9.62 -10.87
C LEU A 124 5.44 -10.96 -10.15
N GLY A 125 4.47 -11.01 -9.23
CA GLY A 125 4.09 -12.26 -8.56
C GLY A 125 3.66 -13.35 -9.54
N ARG A 126 2.85 -13.01 -10.55
CA ARG A 126 2.45 -13.95 -11.61
C ARG A 126 3.62 -14.41 -12.46
N PHE A 127 4.58 -13.52 -12.74
CA PHE A 127 5.78 -13.87 -13.50
C PHE A 127 6.63 -14.89 -12.73
N PHE A 128 6.95 -14.62 -11.47
CA PHE A 128 7.73 -15.55 -10.65
C PHE A 128 7.03 -16.88 -10.45
N TRP A 129 5.71 -16.90 -10.29
CA TRP A 129 4.96 -18.15 -10.19
C TRP A 129 4.98 -18.96 -11.49
N LYS A 130 4.59 -18.36 -12.63
CA LYS A 130 4.46 -19.12 -13.88
C LYS A 130 5.81 -19.50 -14.50
N VAL A 131 6.76 -18.57 -14.48
CA VAL A 131 8.07 -18.77 -15.11
C VAL A 131 9.03 -19.44 -14.15
N GLY A 132 9.12 -18.93 -12.91
CA GLY A 132 10.03 -19.51 -11.92
C GLY A 132 9.59 -20.90 -11.49
N ASP A 133 8.41 -21.00 -10.91
CA ASP A 133 7.96 -22.25 -10.27
C ASP A 133 7.51 -23.29 -11.31
N VAL A 134 6.44 -23.00 -12.04
CA VAL A 134 5.81 -23.98 -12.93
C VAL A 134 6.72 -24.39 -14.10
N MET A 135 7.39 -23.44 -14.74
CA MET A 135 8.21 -23.74 -15.93
C MET A 135 9.61 -24.25 -15.56
N VAL A 136 10.34 -23.52 -14.70
CA VAL A 136 11.74 -23.85 -14.41
C VAL A 136 11.86 -24.93 -13.35
N ILE A 137 11.19 -24.80 -12.21
CA ILE A 137 11.30 -25.78 -11.12
C ILE A 137 10.56 -27.06 -11.52
N ASP A 138 9.25 -26.98 -11.71
CA ASP A 138 8.45 -28.17 -11.97
C ASP A 138 8.73 -28.76 -13.36
N GLY A 139 8.76 -27.91 -14.38
CA GLY A 139 8.96 -28.36 -15.76
C GLY A 139 10.36 -28.92 -16.01
N ILE A 140 11.39 -28.09 -15.82
CA ILE A 140 12.76 -28.44 -16.21
C ILE A 140 13.46 -29.27 -15.14
N MET A 141 13.44 -28.84 -13.87
CA MET A 141 14.21 -29.53 -12.84
C MET A 141 13.54 -30.83 -12.39
N VAL A 142 12.25 -30.80 -12.03
CA VAL A 142 11.58 -31.99 -11.49
C VAL A 142 11.17 -32.95 -12.60
N ASN A 143 10.27 -32.52 -13.49
CA ASN A 143 9.77 -33.41 -14.54
C ASN A 143 10.83 -33.70 -15.61
N GLY A 144 11.69 -32.74 -15.92
CA GLY A 144 12.79 -32.96 -16.87
C GLY A 144 13.78 -34.02 -16.39
N THR A 145 14.17 -34.01 -15.10
CA THR A 145 15.04 -35.05 -14.56
C THR A 145 14.34 -36.40 -14.47
N ALA A 146 13.08 -36.44 -14.02
CA ALA A 146 12.29 -37.67 -13.98
C ALA A 146 12.15 -38.31 -15.37
N ASN A 147 11.84 -37.49 -16.39
CA ASN A 147 11.73 -37.94 -17.77
C ASN A 147 13.06 -38.43 -18.34
N ALA A 148 14.17 -37.74 -18.03
CA ALA A 148 15.50 -38.16 -18.46
C ALA A 148 15.90 -39.51 -17.84
N VAL A 149 15.71 -39.68 -16.53
CA VAL A 149 15.97 -40.95 -15.84
C VAL A 149 15.08 -42.06 -16.40
N GLY A 150 13.79 -41.79 -16.61
CA GLY A 150 12.85 -42.74 -17.20
C GLY A 150 13.26 -43.16 -18.62
N TRP A 151 13.71 -42.23 -19.45
CA TRP A 151 14.19 -42.50 -20.80
C TRP A 151 15.46 -43.37 -20.79
N ILE A 152 16.44 -43.05 -19.93
CA ILE A 152 17.66 -43.85 -19.77
C ILE A 152 17.30 -45.27 -19.29
N ALA A 153 16.44 -45.39 -18.28
CA ALA A 153 16.01 -46.68 -17.76
C ALA A 153 15.29 -47.53 -18.82
N ALA A 154 14.45 -46.91 -19.67
CA ALA A 154 13.79 -47.60 -20.77
C ALA A 154 14.79 -48.12 -21.82
N LYS A 155 15.83 -47.34 -22.14
CA LYS A 155 16.90 -47.77 -23.04
C LYS A 155 17.73 -48.92 -22.46
N ILE A 156 18.15 -48.81 -21.19
CA ILE A 156 18.95 -49.86 -20.51
C ILE A 156 18.15 -51.16 -20.39
N ARG A 157 16.84 -51.08 -20.16
CA ARG A 157 15.97 -52.26 -20.08
C ARG A 157 16.05 -53.15 -21.31
N GLY A 158 16.26 -52.59 -22.50
CA GLY A 158 16.40 -53.36 -23.75
C GLY A 158 17.66 -54.23 -23.83
N ILE A 159 18.67 -53.99 -22.99
CA ILE A 159 19.88 -54.82 -22.92
C ILE A 159 19.57 -56.20 -22.28
N GLN A 160 18.51 -56.29 -21.48
CA GLN A 160 18.02 -57.55 -20.91
C GLN A 160 17.18 -58.30 -21.96
N THR A 161 17.83 -59.10 -22.80
CA THR A 161 17.20 -59.83 -23.91
C THR A 161 16.63 -61.20 -23.50
N GLY A 162 16.95 -61.69 -22.31
CA GLY A 162 16.47 -62.98 -21.78
C GLY A 162 17.21 -64.22 -22.31
N TYR A 163 18.13 -64.08 -23.26
CA TYR A 163 18.92 -65.20 -23.76
C TYR A 163 20.14 -65.50 -22.87
N LEU A 164 20.33 -66.79 -22.53
CA LEU A 164 21.41 -67.24 -21.64
C LEU A 164 22.81 -66.83 -22.11
N TYR A 165 23.07 -66.83 -23.42
CA TYR A 165 24.38 -66.50 -23.97
C TYR A 165 24.77 -65.02 -23.78
N HIS A 166 23.80 -64.09 -23.79
CA HIS A 166 24.05 -62.68 -23.50
C HIS A 166 24.56 -62.51 -22.07
N TYR A 167 23.96 -63.20 -21.10
CA TYR A 167 24.41 -63.18 -19.70
C TYR A 167 25.80 -63.81 -19.53
N ALA A 168 26.04 -64.97 -20.14
CA ALA A 168 27.34 -65.63 -20.08
C ALA A 168 28.47 -64.73 -20.61
N PHE A 169 28.23 -64.06 -21.74
CA PHE A 169 29.19 -63.14 -22.34
C PHE A 169 29.44 -61.91 -21.46
N SER A 170 28.38 -61.31 -20.89
CA SER A 170 28.51 -60.20 -19.94
C SER A 170 29.29 -60.58 -18.67
N MET A 171 29.10 -61.79 -18.14
CA MET A 171 29.85 -62.28 -16.97
C MET A 171 31.34 -62.46 -17.28
N ILE A 172 31.67 -63.06 -18.42
CA ILE A 172 33.08 -63.25 -18.83
C ILE A 172 33.78 -61.90 -19.01
N ILE A 173 33.16 -60.96 -19.72
CA ILE A 173 33.70 -59.61 -19.90
C ILE A 173 33.84 -58.89 -18.55
N GLY A 174 32.82 -58.97 -17.70
CA GLY A 174 32.86 -58.37 -16.36
C GLY A 174 34.02 -58.91 -15.53
N LEU A 175 34.22 -60.23 -15.51
CA LEU A 175 35.32 -60.87 -14.80
C LEU A 175 36.69 -60.45 -15.37
N LEU A 176 36.83 -60.44 -16.69
CA LEU A 176 38.05 -59.99 -17.37
C LEU A 176 38.39 -58.55 -17.00
N LEU A 177 37.44 -57.62 -17.08
CA LEU A 177 37.65 -56.23 -16.70
C LEU A 177 38.04 -56.06 -15.24
N LEU A 178 37.41 -56.83 -14.34
CA LEU A 178 37.66 -56.76 -12.90
C LEU A 178 39.06 -57.31 -12.58
N LEU A 179 39.45 -58.44 -13.18
CA LEU A 179 40.80 -59.00 -13.06
C LEU A 179 41.85 -58.06 -13.68
N SER A 180 41.59 -57.50 -14.87
CA SER A 180 42.47 -56.53 -15.50
C SER A 180 42.64 -55.28 -14.66
N TRP A 181 41.56 -54.75 -14.06
CA TRP A 181 41.68 -53.63 -13.12
C TRP A 181 42.59 -54.03 -11.96
N ILE A 182 42.31 -55.13 -11.27
CA ILE A 182 43.07 -55.54 -10.08
C ILE A 182 44.55 -55.81 -10.40
N LEU A 183 44.85 -56.39 -11.56
CA LEU A 183 46.22 -56.76 -11.96
C LEU A 183 47.02 -55.62 -12.59
N LEU A 184 46.35 -54.64 -13.22
CA LEU A 184 46.99 -53.46 -13.82
C LEU A 184 47.01 -52.25 -12.90
N LYS A 185 46.47 -52.39 -11.69
CA LYS A 185 46.59 -51.44 -10.59
C LYS A 185 47.76 -51.84 -9.70
#